data_AF-A0A9N9HW02-F1
#
_entry.id   AF-A0A9N9HW02-F1
#
_cell.length_a   1.000
_cell.length_b   1.000
_cell.length_c   1.000
_cell.angle_alpha   90.00
_cell.angle_beta   90.00
_cell.angle_gamma   90.00
#
_symmetry.space_group_name_H-M   'P 1'
#
loop_
_entity.id
_entity.type
_entity.pdbx_description
1 polymer ?
#
loop_
_entity_poly.entity_id
_entity_poly.type
_entity_poly.pdbx_seq_one_letter_code
_entity_poly.pdbx_strand_id
1 'polypeptide(L)' 'GFRWLELDKLPDIQSISLTAKRDSTWEVKLKYLDHIHPTHTDYPLCPERRIVKCNELSTHQKDLIDKLSG' A
#
# COMPACT_ATOMS: atom_id res chain seq x y z
N GLY A 1 -1.83 -27.93 -3.09
CA GLY A 1 -3.20 -27.42 -3.31
C GLY A 1 -3.47 -26.33 -2.29
N PHE A 2 -4.09 -25.23 -2.71
CA PHE A 2 -4.46 -24.14 -1.79
C PHE A 2 -5.79 -24.48 -1.10
N ARG A 3 -5.90 -24.12 0.18
CA ARG A 3 -7.11 -24.30 0.99
C ARG A 3 -7.46 -22.96 1.63
N TRP A 4 -8.70 -22.54 1.46
CA TRP A 4 -9.26 -21.39 2.15
C TRP A 4 -9.50 -21.74 3.63
N LEU A 5 -9.10 -20.85 4.52
CA LEU A 5 -9.37 -20.96 5.95
C LEU A 5 -10.44 -19.92 6.31
N GLU A 6 -11.36 -20.34 7.18
CA GLU A 6 -12.33 -19.42 7.77
C GLU A 6 -11.62 -18.50 8.77
N LEU A 7 -12.17 -17.30 8.97
CA LEU A 7 -11.53 -16.21 9.71
C LEU A 7 -11.24 -16.57 11.18
N ASP A 8 -12.11 -17.39 11.77
CA ASP A 8 -12.03 -17.96 13.12
C ASP A 8 -10.93 -19.01 13.28
N LYS A 9 -10.41 -19.54 12.16
CA LYS A 9 -9.34 -20.53 12.10
C LYS A 9 -7.99 -19.90 11.75
N LEU A 10 -7.94 -18.58 11.57
CA LEU A 10 -6.68 -17.87 11.36
C LEU A 10 -5.96 -17.71 12.70
N PRO A 11 -4.68 -18.12 12.81
CA PRO A 11 -3.89 -17.83 13.99
C PRO A 11 -3.74 -16.31 14.13
N ASP A 12 -3.72 -15.81 15.36
CA ASP A 12 -3.42 -14.40 15.62
C ASP A 12 -2.01 -14.07 15.12
N ILE A 13 -1.93 -13.19 14.14
CA ILE A 13 -0.66 -12.74 13.54
C ILE A 13 0.29 -12.16 14.58
N GLN A 14 -0.25 -11.51 15.63
CA GLN A 14 0.58 -10.92 16.69
C GLN A 14 1.23 -11.98 17.58
N SER A 15 0.71 -13.21 17.58
CA SER A 15 1.26 -14.34 18.33
C SER A 15 2.33 -15.13 17.56
N ILE A 16 2.56 -14.82 16.27
CA ILE A 16 3.53 -15.52 15.44
C ILE A 16 4.95 -15.09 15.81
N SER A 17 5.81 -16.06 16.15
CA SER A 17 7.21 -15.80 16.45
C SER A 17 7.95 -15.17 15.26
N LEU A 18 8.80 -14.19 15.52
CA LEU A 18 9.70 -13.59 14.54
C LEU A 18 10.66 -14.60 13.89
N THR A 19 10.90 -15.73 14.56
CA THR A 19 11.76 -16.83 14.08
C THR A 19 10.98 -17.95 13.39
N ALA A 20 9.66 -17.81 13.23
CA ALA A 20 8.83 -18.80 12.56
C ALA A 20 9.30 -19.01 11.11
N LYS A 21 9.26 -20.26 10.67
CA LYS A 21 9.69 -20.68 9.33
C LYS A 21 8.86 -19.94 8.26
N ARG A 22 9.50 -19.12 7.42
CA ARG A 22 8.87 -18.24 6.42
C ARG A 22 8.38 -18.98 5.17
N ASP A 23 7.67 -20.08 5.35
CA ASP A 23 7.22 -20.92 4.23
C ASP A 23 5.72 -20.71 3.93
N SER A 24 5.09 -19.69 4.50
CA SER A 24 3.66 -19.43 4.37
C SER A 24 3.40 -18.00 3.92
N THR A 25 3.00 -17.83 2.66
CA THR A 25 2.47 -16.58 2.12
C THR A 25 0.97 -16.54 2.38
N TRP A 26 0.55 -15.63 3.26
CA TRP A 26 -0.86 -15.43 3.61
C TRP A 26 -1.41 -14.27 2.79
N GLU A 27 -2.43 -14.53 1.98
CA GLU A 27 -3.14 -13.50 1.23
C GLU A 27 -4.38 -13.06 2.02
N VAL A 28 -4.36 -11.83 2.54
CA VAL A 28 -5.47 -11.27 3.31
C VAL A 28 -6.25 -10.31 2.41
N LYS A 29 -7.54 -10.57 2.22
CA LYS A 29 -8.44 -9.61 1.57
C LYS A 29 -8.82 -8.52 2.57
N LEU A 30 -7.97 -7.50 2.69
CA LEU A 30 -8.27 -6.33 3.50
C LEU A 30 -9.43 -5.57 2.86
N LYS A 31 -10.60 -5.57 3.52
CA LYS A 31 -11.69 -4.64 3.18
C LYS A 31 -11.45 -3.36 3.98
N TYR A 32 -11.36 -2.24 3.28
CA TYR A 32 -11.30 -0.93 3.91
C TYR A 32 -12.62 -0.65 4.65
N LEU A 33 -12.54 -0.30 5.93
CA LEU A 33 -13.69 -0.27 6.83
C LEU A 33 -14.63 0.89 6.52
N ASP A 34 -15.92 0.61 6.28
CA ASP A 34 -16.92 1.59 5.80
C ASP A 34 -17.06 2.86 6.68
N HIS A 35 -16.79 2.75 7.97
CA HIS A 35 -16.90 3.88 8.93
C HIS A 35 -15.68 4.81 8.96
N ILE A 36 -14.52 4.42 8.43
CA ILE A 36 -13.33 5.29 8.34
C ILE A 36 -13.19 5.98 6.98
N HIS A 37 -14.07 5.69 6.00
CA HIS A 37 -14.08 6.40 4.71
C HIS A 37 -14.28 7.91 4.87
N PRO A 38 -15.20 8.41 5.72
CA PRO A 38 -15.40 9.86 5.82
C PRO A 38 -14.24 10.59 6.50
N THR A 39 -13.55 9.94 7.43
CA THR A 39 -12.39 10.51 8.15
C THR A 39 -11.12 10.52 7.33
N HIS A 40 -11.02 9.62 6.35
CA HIS A 40 -9.92 9.63 5.39
C HIS A 40 -10.48 10.20 4.10
N THR A 41 -10.36 11.53 3.96
CA THR A 41 -10.58 12.28 2.71
C THR A 41 -9.79 11.67 1.53
N ASP A 42 -8.84 10.80 1.89
CA ASP A 42 -7.89 10.17 1.02
C ASP A 42 -8.37 8.85 0.38
N TYR A 43 -9.63 8.45 0.57
CA TYR A 43 -10.19 7.24 -0.03
C TYR A 43 -11.41 7.51 -0.93
N PRO A 44 -11.48 6.92 -2.15
CA PRO A 44 -10.43 6.17 -2.84
C PRO A 44 -9.61 7.16 -3.68
N LEU A 45 -8.61 7.83 -3.10
CA LEU A 45 -7.78 8.74 -3.89
C LEU A 45 -6.98 7.96 -4.93
N CYS A 46 -7.45 7.99 -6.17
CA CYS A 46 -6.54 8.30 -7.25
C CYS A 46 -6.10 9.75 -7.00
N PRO A 47 -4.83 10.06 -6.71
CA PRO A 47 -4.39 11.44 -6.78
C PRO A 47 -4.76 11.93 -8.19
N GLU A 48 -5.51 13.03 -8.28
CA GLU A 48 -5.83 13.60 -9.59
C GLU A 48 -4.52 13.73 -10.36
N ARG A 49 -4.46 13.14 -11.56
CA ARG A 49 -3.29 13.25 -12.44
C ARG A 49 -3.14 14.72 -12.82
N ARG A 50 -2.39 15.45 -12.03
CA ARG A 50 -2.02 16.83 -12.33
C ARG A 50 -0.79 16.80 -13.23
N ILE A 51 -0.97 17.31 -14.45
CA ILE A 51 0.16 17.58 -15.35
C ILE A 51 0.81 18.87 -14.85
N VAL A 52 2.00 18.74 -14.26
CA VAL A 52 2.79 19.88 -13.77
C VAL A 52 3.66 20.39 -14.92
N LYS A 53 3.64 21.70 -15.18
CA LYS A 53 4.52 22.32 -16.18
C LYS A 53 5.96 22.36 -15.66
N CYS A 54 6.96 22.28 -16.55
CA CYS A 54 8.38 22.34 -16.15
C CYS A 54 8.74 23.60 -15.34
N ASN A 55 8.04 24.71 -15.58
CA ASN A 55 8.24 25.98 -14.87
C ASN A 55 7.72 25.95 -13.42
N GLU A 56 6.84 25.02 -13.07
CA GLU A 56 6.31 24.82 -11.72
C GLU A 56 7.22 23.92 -10.87
N LEU A 57 8.23 23.30 -11.48
CA LEU A 57 9.18 22.42 -10.79
C LEU A 57 10.24 23.24 -10.05
N SER A 58 10.49 22.84 -8.81
CA SER A 58 11.66 23.31 -8.06
C SER A 58 12.96 22.88 -8.73
N THR A 59 14.06 23.60 -8.41
CA THR A 59 15.40 23.26 -8.91
C THR A 59 15.80 21.82 -8.60
N HIS A 60 15.46 21.34 -7.40
CA HIS A 60 15.74 19.97 -6.98
C HIS A 60 14.99 18.93 -7.83
N GLN A 61 13.72 19.18 -8.15
CA GLN A 61 12.93 18.28 -8.99
C GLN A 61 13.45 18.21 -10.42
N LYS A 62 13.97 19.32 -10.97
CA LYS A 62 14.59 19.35 -12.30
C LYS A 62 15.86 18.49 -12.33
N ASP A 63 16.74 18.66 -11.34
CA ASP A 63 17.96 17.86 -11.19
C ASP A 63 17.67 16.36 -11.06
N LEU A 64 16.60 15.98 -10.33
CA LEU A 64 16.15 14.60 -10.25
C LEU A 64 15.67 14.06 -11.61
N ILE A 65 14.92 14.84 -12.40
CA ILE A 65 14.48 14.43 -13.73
C ILE A 65 15.68 14.22 -14.65
N ASP A 66 16.64 15.13 -14.64
CA ASP A 66 17.85 15.03 -15.47
C ASP A 66 18.65 13.76 -15.13
N LYS A 67 18.80 13.45 -13.83
CA LYS A 67 19.46 12.22 -13.37
C LYS A 67 18.75 10.94 -13.76
N LEU A 68 17.42 10.96 -13.84
CA LEU A 68 16.60 9.80 -14.17
C LEU A 68 16.40 9.62 -15.69
N SER A 69 16.69 10.65 -16.49
CA SER A 69 16.56 10.64 -17.94
C SER A 69 17.86 10.25 -18.67
N GLY A 70 18.92 9.95 -17.92
CA GLY A 70 20.25 9.56 -18.42
C GLY A 70 20.42 8.05 -18.64
#